data_AF-A0A1T5HVT4-F1
#
_entry.id   AF-A0A1T5HVT4-F1
#
_cell.length_a   1.000
_cell.length_b   1.000
_cell.length_c   1.000
_cell.angle_alpha   90.00
_cell.angle_beta   90.00
_cell.angle_gamma   90.00
#
_symmetry.space_group_name_H-M   'P 1'
#
loop_
_entity.id
_entity.type
_entity.pdbx_description
1 polymer ?
#
loop_
_entity_poly.entity_id
_entity_poly.type
_entity_poly.pdbx_seq_one_letter_code
_entity_poly.pdbx_strand_id
1 'polypeptide(L)'
;MKVMLLLMLSILSFQASAQEAYVCKNGTAERTVEVVYSQPGNKVPCDVQYIKSSGSQVLWSANHEVGYCESKAQAFATKLGTLGWTCSKVNNVAAEQPLTE
;
A
#
# COMPACT_ATOMS: atom_id res chain seq x y z
N MET A 1 -27.12 -10.81 43.47
CA MET A 1 -27.63 -9.82 42.49
C MET A 1 -26.46 -8.88 42.19
N LYS A 2 -25.58 -9.11 41.21
CA LYS A 2 -25.73 -9.43 39.77
C LYS A 2 -26.09 -8.20 38.93
N VAL A 3 -25.20 -7.21 38.93
CA VAL A 3 -25.05 -6.18 37.89
C VAL A 3 -23.55 -5.79 37.90
N MET A 4 -22.61 -6.65 37.53
CA MET A 4 -22.12 -6.78 36.15
C MET A 4 -22.42 -5.53 35.30
N LEU A 5 -21.71 -4.44 35.57
CA LEU A 5 -21.68 -3.28 34.68
C LEU A 5 -20.38 -3.36 33.84
N LEU A 6 -20.59 -3.41 32.54
CA LEU A 6 -19.69 -3.93 31.52
C LEU A 6 -18.42 -3.08 31.37
N LEU A 7 -17.26 -3.75 31.36
CA LEU A 7 -16.03 -3.25 30.77
C LEU A 7 -16.32 -2.90 29.30
N MET A 8 -16.44 -1.61 28.99
CA MET A 8 -16.39 -1.15 27.59
C MET A 8 -14.94 -1.28 27.10
N LEU A 9 -14.55 -2.47 26.62
CA LEU A 9 -13.43 -2.58 25.69
C LEU A 9 -13.85 -1.92 24.38
N SER A 10 -13.57 -0.63 24.24
CA SER A 10 -13.57 0.05 22.95
C SER A 10 -12.45 -0.55 22.10
N ILE A 11 -12.80 -1.56 21.30
CA ILE A 11 -11.92 -2.12 20.27
C ILE A 11 -11.74 -1.01 19.23
N LEU A 12 -10.62 -0.29 19.30
CA LEU A 12 -10.16 0.58 18.22
C LEU A 12 -9.89 -0.32 17.02
N SER A 13 -10.87 -0.48 16.15
CA SER A 13 -10.67 -1.08 14.84
C SER A 13 -9.74 -0.17 14.04
N PHE A 14 -8.45 -0.51 14.02
CA PHE A 14 -7.50 0.10 13.11
C PHE A 14 -7.95 -0.25 11.70
N GLN A 15 -8.50 0.74 10.99
CA GLN A 15 -8.86 0.60 9.59
C GLN A 15 -7.56 0.51 8.79
N ALA A 16 -7.14 -0.72 8.48
CA ALA A 16 -6.04 -0.96 7.56
C ALA A 16 -6.44 -0.45 6.17
N SER A 17 -5.81 0.65 5.73
CA SER A 17 -5.92 1.07 4.34
C SER A 17 -5.15 0.06 3.48
N ALA A 18 -5.85 -0.56 2.53
CA ALA A 18 -5.22 -1.35 1.49
C ALA A 18 -4.34 -0.40 0.64
N GLN A 19 -3.05 -0.36 0.98
CA GLN A 19 -2.03 0.36 0.24
C GLN A 19 -1.67 -0.46 -0.99
N GLU A 20 -1.90 0.11 -2.18
CA GLU A 20 -1.62 -0.54 -3.46
C GLU A 20 -0.13 -0.35 -3.78
N ALA A 21 0.69 -1.37 -3.51
CA ALA A 21 2.12 -1.34 -3.76
C ALA A 21 2.61 -2.58 -4.52
N TYR A 22 3.68 -2.41 -5.29
CA TYR A 22 4.38 -3.46 -6.02
C TYR A 22 5.87 -3.41 -5.69
N VAL A 23 6.43 -4.53 -5.29
CA VAL A 23 7.88 -4.70 -5.11
C VAL A 23 8.43 -5.49 -6.28
N CYS A 24 9.39 -4.90 -6.98
CA CYS A 24 10.01 -5.41 -8.18
C CYS A 24 11.48 -5.71 -7.92
N LYS A 25 11.92 -6.92 -8.22
CA LYS A 25 13.31 -7.38 -8.01
C LYS A 25 14.00 -7.78 -9.32
N ASN A 26 15.29 -7.48 -9.42
CA ASN A 26 16.18 -7.97 -10.46
C ASN A 26 17.58 -8.19 -9.86
N GLY A 27 17.94 -9.46 -9.62
CA GLY A 27 19.13 -9.80 -8.85
C GLY A 27 19.06 -9.22 -7.43
N THR A 28 20.05 -8.42 -7.06
CA THR A 28 20.11 -7.71 -5.76
C THR A 28 19.42 -6.35 -5.77
N ALA A 29 18.96 -5.87 -6.93
CA ALA A 29 18.29 -4.58 -7.04
C ALA A 29 16.80 -4.71 -6.74
N GLU A 30 16.29 -3.76 -5.96
CA GLU A 30 14.88 -3.66 -5.59
C GLU A 30 14.31 -2.30 -5.98
N ARG A 31 13.03 -2.30 -6.36
CA ARG A 31 12.24 -1.14 -6.75
C ARG A 31 10.84 -1.27 -6.17
N THR A 32 10.29 -0.17 -5.68
CA THR A 32 8.91 -0.12 -5.18
C THR A 32 8.10 0.85 -6.03
N VAL A 33 6.91 0.44 -6.43
CA VAL A 33 5.89 1.28 -7.06
C VAL A 33 4.70 1.31 -6.13
N GLU A 34 4.39 2.45 -5.53
CA GLU A 34 3.32 2.55 -4.52
C GLU A 34 2.36 3.69 -4.82
N VAL A 35 1.09 3.46 -4.50
CA VAL A 35 0.05 4.49 -4.50
C VAL A 35 -0.05 5.12 -3.12
N VAL A 36 0.16 6.43 -3.06
CA VAL A 36 0.06 7.24 -1.84
C VAL A 36 -1.18 8.10 -1.94
N TYR A 37 -2.11 7.92 -1.00
CA TYR A 37 -3.30 8.77 -0.89
C TYR A 37 -3.03 9.91 0.08
N SER A 38 -3.47 11.13 -0.25
CA SER A 38 -3.22 12.29 0.62
C SER A 38 -4.00 12.25 1.93
N GLN A 39 -5.08 11.46 2.00
CA GLN A 39 -5.93 11.34 3.19
C GLN A 39 -6.33 9.88 3.43
N PRO A 40 -6.27 9.38 4.70
CA PRO A 40 -6.74 8.05 5.04
C PRO A 40 -8.21 7.85 4.68
N GLY A 41 -8.56 6.68 4.14
CA GLY A 41 -9.93 6.33 3.74
C GLY A 41 -10.38 6.92 2.40
N ASN A 42 -9.65 7.90 1.84
CA ASN A 42 -9.95 8.50 0.55
C ASN A 42 -9.08 7.89 -0.56
N LYS A 43 -9.63 7.85 -1.77
CA LYS A 43 -8.93 7.34 -2.96
C LYS A 43 -8.33 8.44 -3.84
N VAL A 44 -8.65 9.69 -3.55
CA VAL A 44 -8.09 10.88 -4.20
C VAL A 44 -8.00 12.03 -3.19
N PRO A 45 -7.07 12.98 -3.34
CA PRO A 45 -5.94 12.95 -4.28
C PRO A 45 -4.99 11.77 -4.03
N CYS A 46 -4.31 11.32 -5.09
CA CYS A 46 -3.35 10.22 -5.05
C CYS A 46 -2.11 10.52 -5.89
N ASP A 47 -0.98 9.96 -5.47
CA ASP A 47 0.30 9.94 -6.19
C ASP A 47 0.76 8.50 -6.43
N VAL A 48 1.47 8.27 -7.52
CA VAL A 48 2.24 7.04 -7.75
C VAL A 48 3.71 7.35 -7.54
N GLN A 49 4.28 6.82 -6.46
CA GLN A 49 5.69 6.96 -6.17
C GLN A 49 6.49 5.77 -6.68
N TYR A 50 7.68 6.05 -7.21
CA TYR A 50 8.63 5.04 -7.64
C TYR A 50 9.95 5.22 -6.91
N ILE A 51 10.30 4.20 -6.15
CA ILE A 51 11.42 4.18 -5.21
C ILE A 51 12.45 3.18 -5.69
N LYS A 52 13.72 3.58 -5.69
CA LYS A 52 14.89 2.76 -6.05
C LYS A 52 16.06 3.18 -5.16
N SER A 53 17.17 2.42 -5.22
CA SER A 53 18.37 2.71 -4.41
C SER A 53 18.91 4.14 -4.57
N SER A 54 18.75 4.74 -5.76
CA SER A 54 19.21 6.10 -6.04
C SER A 54 18.23 7.20 -5.59
N GLY A 55 17.11 6.86 -4.96
CA GLY A 55 16.09 7.80 -4.50
C GLY A 55 14.67 7.48 -5.00
N SER A 56 13.76 8.41 -4.70
CA SER A 56 12.34 8.32 -5.05
C SER A 56 11.91 9.43 -6.02
N GLN A 57 10.84 9.18 -6.77
CA GLN A 57 10.19 10.18 -7.63
C GLN A 57 8.69 9.93 -7.70
N VAL A 58 7.90 11.00 -7.84
CA VAL A 58 6.48 10.92 -8.19
C VAL A 58 6.38 10.79 -9.71
N LEU A 59 5.75 9.71 -10.19
CA LEU A 59 5.56 9.47 -11.63
C LEU A 59 4.23 10.03 -12.13
N TRP A 60 3.20 9.97 -11.30
CA TRP A 60 1.83 10.40 -11.63
C TRP A 60 1.13 10.93 -10.40
N SER A 61 0.18 11.84 -10.62
CA SER A 61 -0.70 12.41 -9.60
C SER A 61 -2.12 12.55 -10.16
N ALA A 62 -3.13 12.33 -9.34
CA ALA A 62 -4.52 12.60 -9.67
C ALA A 62 -5.25 13.23 -8.49
N ASN A 63 -6.01 14.30 -8.74
CA ASN A 63 -6.71 15.02 -7.69
C ASN A 63 -8.17 14.55 -7.50
N HIS A 64 -8.79 14.00 -8.56
CA HIS A 64 -10.24 13.75 -8.56
C HIS A 64 -10.64 12.44 -9.28
N GLU A 65 -9.67 11.70 -9.84
CA GLU A 65 -9.94 10.49 -10.62
C GLU A 65 -9.60 9.23 -9.80
N VAL A 66 -10.63 8.65 -9.18
CA VAL A 66 -10.51 7.39 -8.43
C VAL A 66 -10.09 6.27 -9.38
N GLY A 67 -9.11 5.45 -8.98
CA GLY A 67 -8.60 4.33 -9.77
C GLY A 67 -7.47 4.69 -10.74
N TYR A 68 -7.21 5.98 -10.98
CA TYR A 68 -6.15 6.42 -11.88
C TYR A 68 -4.77 5.95 -11.39
N CYS A 69 -4.42 6.22 -10.14
CA CYS A 69 -3.10 5.89 -9.59
C CYS A 69 -2.89 4.38 -9.49
N GLU A 70 -3.91 3.63 -9.10
CA GLU A 70 -3.88 2.16 -9.01
C GLU A 70 -3.64 1.53 -10.38
N SER A 71 -4.35 1.99 -11.41
CA SER A 71 -4.16 1.55 -12.80
C SER A 71 -2.75 1.87 -13.31
N LYS A 72 -2.25 3.09 -13.02
CA LYS A 72 -0.87 3.49 -13.38
C LYS A 72 0.19 2.65 -12.67
N ALA A 73 0.03 2.39 -11.37
CA ALA A 73 0.96 1.55 -10.61
C ALA A 73 1.01 0.12 -11.16
N GLN A 74 -0.14 -0.50 -11.43
CA GLN A 74 -0.22 -1.84 -12.02
C GLN A 74 0.41 -1.89 -13.41
N ALA A 75 0.09 -0.93 -14.27
CA ALA A 75 0.64 -0.85 -15.62
C ALA A 75 2.15 -0.67 -15.60
N PHE A 76 2.67 0.16 -14.68
CA PHE A 76 4.10 0.39 -14.55
C PHE A 76 4.84 -0.83 -13.98
N ALA A 77 4.29 -1.52 -12.99
CA ALA A 77 4.84 -2.79 -12.51
C ALA A 77 4.88 -3.85 -13.62
N THR A 78 3.81 -3.95 -14.41
CA THR A 78 3.77 -4.82 -15.60
C THR A 78 4.85 -4.45 -16.61
N LYS A 79 5.05 -3.15 -16.85
CA LYS A 79 6.11 -2.66 -17.74
C LYS A 79 7.51 -3.01 -17.22
N LEU A 80 7.77 -2.86 -15.93
CA LEU A 80 9.02 -3.32 -15.31
C LEU A 80 9.21 -4.84 -15.52
N GLY A 81 8.13 -5.61 -15.44
CA GLY A 81 8.07 -7.02 -15.85
C GLY A 81 8.67 -7.27 -17.23
N THR A 82 8.21 -6.52 -18.24
CA THR A 82 8.74 -6.61 -19.61
C THR A 82 10.21 -6.20 -19.75
N LEU A 83 10.76 -5.52 -18.73
CA LEU A 83 12.15 -5.07 -18.67
C LEU A 83 13.02 -5.98 -17.78
N GLY A 84 12.56 -7.20 -17.48
CA GLY A 84 13.30 -8.22 -16.74
C GLY A 84 13.21 -8.09 -15.22
N TRP A 85 12.22 -7.38 -14.69
CA TRP A 85 11.96 -7.32 -13.25
C TRP A 85 10.90 -8.35 -12.86
N THR A 86 11.05 -8.98 -11.70
CA THR A 86 10.00 -9.81 -11.12
C THR A 86 9.23 -8.96 -10.12
N CYS A 87 8.00 -8.59 -10.45
CA CYS A 87 7.15 -7.73 -9.64
C CYS A 87 6.07 -8.52 -8.92
N SER A 88 5.89 -8.27 -7.63
CA SER A 88 4.83 -8.83 -6.80
C SER A 88 4.02 -7.72 -6.16
N LYS A 89 2.70 -7.81 -6.24
CA LYS A 89 1.81 -6.92 -5.49
C LYS A 89 1.97 -7.24 -4.00
N VAL A 90 2.27 -6.21 -3.21
CA VAL A 90 2.34 -6.32 -1.76
C VAL A 90 1.00 -5.90 -1.21
N ASN A 91 0.25 -6.89 -0.73
CA ASN A 91 -0.86 -6.60 0.14
C ASN A 91 -0.23 -6.33 1.51
N ASN A 92 -0.11 -5.05 1.90
CA ASN A 92 0.18 -4.71 3.29
C ASN A 92 -1.07 -5.04 4.13
N VAL A 93 -1.38 -6.33 4.25
CA VAL A 93 -2.02 -6.87 5.43
C VAL A 93 -0.89 -6.83 6.44
N ALA A 94 -0.88 -5.81 7.31
CA ALA A 94 0.07 -5.75 8.40
C ALA A 94 0.09 -7.13 9.06
N ALA A 95 1.29 -7.70 9.18
CA ALA A 95 1.52 -8.98 9.81
C ALA A 95 0.73 -9.03 11.12
N GLU A 96 -0.21 -9.98 11.22
CA GLU A 96 -0.67 -10.50 12.49
C GLU A 96 0.60 -10.97 13.21
N GLN A 97 1.08 -10.20 14.17
CA GLN A 97 2.11 -10.69 15.08
C GLN A 97 1.43 -11.80 15.89
N PRO A 98 1.92 -13.05 15.83
CA PRO A 98 1.39 -14.08 16.71
C PRO A 98 1.78 -13.68 18.13
N LEU A 99 0.79 -13.31 18.92
CA LEU A 99 0.92 -13.14 20.37
C LEU A 99 1.22 -14.54 20.93
N THR A 100 2.47 -14.76 21.35
CA THR A 100 2.84 -15.92 22.15
C THR A 100 2.24 -15.79 23.56
N GLU A 101 1.62 -16.89 24.01
CA GLU A 101 0.98 -17.21 25.30
C GLU A 101 1.19 -16.27 26.51
#